data_AF-A0A8D0WB68-F1
#
_entry.id   AF-A0A8D0WB68-F1
#
_cell.length_a   1.000
_cell.length_b   1.000
_cell.length_c   1.000
_cell.angle_alpha   90.00
_cell.angle_beta   90.00
_cell.angle_gamma   90.00
#
_symmetry.space_group_name_H-M   'P 1'
#
loop_
_entity.id
_entity.type
_entity.pdbx_description
1 polymer ?
#
loop_
_entity_poly.entity_id
_entity_poly.type
_entity_poly.pdbx_seq_one_letter_code
_entity_poly.pdbx_strand_id
1 'polypeptide(L)'
;MELAGVLLCLAAAVLAWGLLRVWDAWERMKSQEQAGLPGGGSRALLVTAHPDDEAMFFAPTILGLARLGHQLSLLCFSAGDYYNQGEIRKKELLQSCDVLGIPSSSVTIIDNRDFPDNPAVRWDPGRVADVLLRHIELNGIDLKDSADPRLS
;
A
#
# COMPACT_ATOMS: atom_id res chain seq x y z
N MET A 1 -33.11 -58.31 -0.53
CA MET A 1 -33.19 -56.89 -0.93
C MET A 1 -32.44 -55.95 0.02
N GLU A 2 -32.03 -56.39 1.22
CA GLU A 2 -31.43 -55.49 2.21
C GLU A 2 -29.92 -55.21 1.99
N LEU A 3 -29.15 -56.20 1.53
CA LEU A 3 -27.71 -56.06 1.26
C LEU A 3 -27.39 -55.02 0.17
N ALA A 4 -28.20 -54.96 -0.89
CA ALA A 4 -28.03 -53.99 -1.96
C ALA A 4 -28.29 -52.56 -1.48
N GLY A 5 -29.25 -52.36 -0.58
CA GLY A 5 -29.53 -51.07 0.04
C GLY A 5 -28.38 -50.60 0.93
N VAL A 6 -27.80 -51.49 1.73
CA VAL A 6 -26.65 -51.17 2.59
C VAL A 6 -25.42 -50.79 1.77
N LEU A 7 -25.12 -51.54 0.70
CA LEU A 7 -23.99 -51.24 -0.19
C LEU A 7 -24.14 -49.90 -0.91
N LEU A 8 -25.35 -49.55 -1.36
CA LEU A 8 -25.63 -48.27 -2.00
C LEU A 8 -25.46 -47.09 -1.03
N CYS A 9 -25.93 -47.24 0.22
CA CYS A 9 -25.76 -46.23 1.26
C CYS A 9 -24.29 -45.99 1.61
N LEU A 10 -23.48 -47.06 1.72
CA LEU A 10 -22.05 -46.94 1.98
C LEU A 10 -21.31 -46.25 0.83
N ALA A 11 -21.64 -46.59 -0.42
CA ALA A 11 -21.06 -45.93 -1.59
C ALA A 11 -21.40 -44.43 -1.63
N ALA A 12 -22.66 -44.07 -1.35
CA ALA A 12 -23.09 -42.68 -1.28
C ALA A 12 -22.38 -41.90 -0.17
N ALA A 13 -22.19 -42.51 1.01
CA ALA A 13 -21.46 -41.90 2.12
C ALA A 13 -19.99 -41.62 1.78
N VAL A 14 -19.31 -42.55 1.09
CA VAL A 14 -17.92 -42.37 0.64
C VAL A 14 -17.80 -41.25 -0.39
N LEU A 15 -18.74 -41.17 -1.35
CA LEU A 15 -18.77 -40.09 -2.34
C LEU A 15 -19.03 -38.73 -1.70
N ALA A 16 -20.00 -38.64 -0.78
CA ALA A 16 -20.29 -37.42 -0.06
C ALA A 16 -19.10 -36.97 0.80
N TRP A 17 -18.42 -37.91 1.48
CA TRP A 17 -17.21 -37.61 2.24
C TRP A 17 -16.05 -37.15 1.35
N GLY A 18 -15.86 -37.79 0.19
CA GLY A 18 -14.87 -37.36 -0.81
C GLY A 18 -15.13 -35.94 -1.32
N LEU A 19 -16.38 -35.63 -1.67
CA LEU A 19 -16.80 -34.28 -2.09
C LEU A 19 -16.60 -33.26 -0.97
N LEU A 20 -16.95 -33.59 0.28
CA LEU A 20 -16.73 -32.70 1.42
C LEU A 20 -15.24 -32.43 1.65
N ARG A 21 -14.38 -33.45 1.51
CA ARG A 21 -12.92 -33.29 1.64
C ARG A 21 -12.32 -32.42 0.54
N VAL A 22 -12.81 -32.54 -0.69
CA VAL A 22 -12.40 -31.68 -1.82
C VAL A 22 -12.89 -30.26 -1.59
N TRP A 23 -14.13 -30.07 -1.14
CA TRP A 23 -14.67 -28.76 -0.79
C TRP A 23 -13.88 -28.09 0.34
N ASP A 24 -13.60 -28.80 1.43
CA ASP A 24 -12.78 -28.31 2.54
C ASP A 24 -11.34 -28.02 2.11
N ALA A 25 -10.77 -28.80 1.19
CA ALA A 25 -9.45 -28.52 0.63
C ALA A 25 -9.46 -27.26 -0.25
N TRP A 26 -10.50 -27.09 -1.06
CA TRP A 26 -10.71 -25.91 -1.90
C TRP A 26 -10.89 -24.63 -1.08
N GLU A 27 -11.72 -24.67 -0.03
CA GLU A 27 -11.94 -23.54 0.88
C GLU A 27 -10.69 -23.22 1.71
N ARG A 28 -9.92 -24.23 2.13
CA ARG A 28 -8.60 -24.01 2.76
C ARG A 28 -7.59 -23.38 1.81
N MET A 29 -7.55 -23.78 0.54
CA MET A 29 -6.70 -23.16 -0.48
C MET A 29 -7.06 -21.69 -0.70
N LYS A 30 -8.35 -21.38 -0.85
CA LYS A 30 -8.86 -20.00 -1.00
C LYS A 30 -8.55 -19.16 0.24
N SER A 31 -8.67 -19.76 1.43
CA SER A 31 -8.30 -19.13 2.70
C SER A 31 -6.79 -18.92 2.84
N GLN A 32 -5.94 -19.84 2.35
CA GLN A 32 -4.49 -19.69 2.37
C GLN A 32 -4.00 -18.64 1.37
N GLU A 33 -4.63 -18.53 0.21
CA GLU A 33 -4.36 -17.45 -0.76
C GLU A 33 -4.73 -16.09 -0.14
N GLN A 34 -5.83 -16.03 0.61
CA GLN A 34 -6.23 -14.86 1.38
C GLN A 34 -5.39 -14.61 2.66
N ALA A 35 -4.78 -15.65 3.25
CA ALA A 35 -3.96 -15.55 4.46
C ALA A 35 -2.45 -15.35 4.18
N GLY A 36 -1.99 -15.66 2.96
CA GLY A 36 -0.66 -15.30 2.46
C GLY A 36 -0.57 -13.83 2.03
N LEU A 37 -1.72 -13.18 1.83
CA LEU A 37 -1.86 -11.73 1.82
C LEU A 37 -2.11 -11.31 3.28
N PRO A 38 -1.31 -10.41 3.87
CA PRO A 38 -1.65 -9.87 5.19
C PRO A 38 -3.07 -9.30 5.09
N GLY A 39 -3.98 -9.81 5.93
CA GLY A 39 -5.46 -9.64 5.89
C GLY A 39 -5.96 -8.22 6.19
N GLY A 40 -5.34 -7.23 5.56
CA GLY A 40 -5.50 -5.80 5.66
C GLY A 40 -4.26 -5.25 4.96
N GLY A 41 -4.36 -4.95 3.67
CA GLY A 41 -3.20 -4.61 2.84
C GLY A 41 -2.26 -3.64 3.56
N SER A 42 -0.98 -4.00 3.66
CA SER A 42 -0.01 -3.18 4.39
C SER A 42 0.01 -1.76 3.83
N ARG A 43 0.10 -0.78 4.72
CA ARG A 43 0.18 0.63 4.34
C ARG A 43 1.59 0.95 3.83
N ALA A 44 1.68 1.72 2.76
CA ALA A 44 2.94 2.27 2.28
C ALA A 44 2.81 3.78 2.10
N LEU A 45 3.72 4.52 2.73
CA LEU A 45 3.86 5.96 2.57
C LEU A 45 4.96 6.23 1.54
N LEU A 46 4.60 6.90 0.46
CA LEU A 46 5.57 7.49 -0.45
C LEU A 46 5.92 8.90 0.03
N VAL A 47 7.21 9.21 0.07
CA VAL A 47 7.70 10.54 0.43
C VAL A 47 8.41 11.14 -0.77
N THR A 48 7.96 12.30 -1.23
CA THR A 48 8.54 13.03 -2.37
C THR A 48 8.94 14.44 -2.00
N ALA A 49 9.85 15.03 -2.77
CA ALA A 49 10.27 16.41 -2.56
C ALA A 49 9.33 17.38 -3.29
N HIS A 50 8.97 17.06 -4.53
CA HIS A 50 8.20 17.95 -5.39
C HIS A 50 7.00 17.25 -6.07
N PRO A 51 6.00 18.02 -6.54
CA PRO A 51 4.91 17.54 -7.40
C PRO A 51 5.40 17.15 -8.80
N ASP A 52 5.49 15.85 -9.13
CA ASP A 52 5.96 15.22 -10.39
C ASP A 52 6.86 14.02 -10.11
N ASP A 53 7.58 14.03 -8.97
CA ASP A 53 8.46 12.94 -8.53
C ASP A 53 7.73 11.58 -8.50
N GLU A 54 6.45 11.56 -8.14
CA GLU A 54 5.63 10.36 -8.04
C GLU A 54 5.44 9.69 -9.40
N ALA A 55 5.25 10.48 -10.46
CA ALA A 55 5.06 9.99 -11.81
C ALA A 55 6.40 9.74 -12.51
N MET A 56 7.39 10.60 -12.27
CA MET A 56 8.70 10.56 -12.92
C MET A 56 9.57 9.41 -12.41
N PHE A 57 9.59 9.18 -11.09
CA PHE A 57 10.51 8.21 -10.46
C PHE A 57 9.79 7.02 -9.85
N PHE A 58 8.59 7.22 -9.29
CA PHE A 58 7.94 6.21 -8.44
C PHE A 58 6.74 5.52 -9.07
N ALA A 59 6.29 5.88 -10.27
CA ALA A 59 5.12 5.27 -10.91
C ALA A 59 5.21 3.73 -10.99
N PRO A 60 6.36 3.12 -11.37
CA PRO A 60 6.48 1.66 -11.37
C PRO A 60 6.29 1.05 -9.97
N THR A 61 6.84 1.69 -8.94
CA THR A 61 6.73 1.25 -7.54
C THR A 61 5.30 1.38 -7.01
N ILE A 62 4.66 2.52 -7.25
CA ILE A 62 3.28 2.79 -6.85
C ILE A 62 2.34 1.75 -7.46
N LEU A 63 2.44 1.53 -8.77
CA LEU A 63 1.61 0.55 -9.47
C LEU A 63 1.90 -0.88 -9.00
N GLY A 64 3.16 -1.20 -8.68
CA GLY A 64 3.54 -2.49 -8.11
C GLY A 64 2.89 -2.75 -6.75
N LEU A 65 3.00 -1.79 -5.83
CA LEU A 65 2.39 -1.88 -4.50
C LEU A 65 0.86 -1.90 -4.55
N ALA A 66 0.25 -1.11 -5.44
CA ALA A 66 -1.19 -1.11 -5.66
C ALA A 66 -1.69 -2.49 -6.14
N ARG A 67 -0.97 -3.14 -7.07
CA ARG A 67 -1.29 -4.51 -7.53
C ARG A 67 -1.16 -5.56 -6.43
N LEU A 68 -0.25 -5.35 -5.48
CA LEU A 68 -0.09 -6.18 -4.30
C LEU A 68 -1.14 -5.88 -3.21
N GLY A 69 -2.07 -4.94 -3.46
CA GLY A 69 -3.17 -4.60 -2.55
C GLY A 69 -2.76 -3.71 -1.38
N HIS A 70 -1.61 -3.03 -1.44
CA HIS A 70 -1.19 -2.10 -0.40
C HIS A 70 -2.07 -0.84 -0.40
N GLN A 71 -2.33 -0.31 0.81
CA GLN A 71 -2.94 1.01 0.96
C GLN A 71 -1.86 2.08 0.82
N LEU A 72 -1.97 2.93 -0.18
CA LEU A 72 -0.96 3.92 -0.50
C LEU A 72 -1.35 5.31 0.01
N SER A 73 -0.36 6.01 0.57
CA SER A 73 -0.44 7.43 0.89
C SER A 73 0.81 8.15 0.36
N LEU A 74 0.71 9.46 0.17
CA LEU A 74 1.81 10.29 -0.33
C LEU A 74 2.00 11.53 0.55
N LEU A 75 3.23 11.80 0.94
CA LEU A 75 3.67 13.03 1.58
C LEU A 75 4.65 13.76 0.65
N CYS A 76 4.25 14.93 0.15
CA CYS A 76 5.10 15.80 -0.66
C CYS A 76 5.60 16.97 0.19
N PHE A 77 6.91 17.20 0.23
CA PHE A 77 7.52 18.21 1.10
C PHE A 77 7.41 19.66 0.59
N SER A 78 7.08 19.86 -0.68
CA SER A 78 6.94 21.20 -1.26
C SER A 78 5.74 21.29 -2.21
N ALA A 79 5.17 22.49 -2.34
CA ALA A 79 4.16 22.79 -3.35
C ALA A 79 4.76 22.92 -4.77
N GLY A 80 6.08 22.85 -4.93
CA GLY A 80 6.73 22.96 -6.23
C GLY A 80 6.72 24.39 -6.81
N ASP A 81 6.81 25.40 -5.94
CA ASP A 81 6.53 26.79 -6.32
C ASP A 81 7.73 27.57 -6.91
N TYR A 82 8.78 26.90 -7.38
CA TYR A 82 9.98 27.59 -7.92
C TYR A 82 9.65 28.60 -9.04
N TYR A 83 8.67 28.29 -9.88
CA TYR A 83 8.19 29.17 -10.97
C TYR A 83 6.92 29.95 -10.64
N ASN A 84 6.53 30.08 -9.35
CA ASN A 84 5.25 30.65 -8.91
C ASN A 84 4.02 29.89 -9.46
N GLN A 85 4.12 28.56 -9.54
CA GLN A 85 3.11 27.66 -10.11
C GLN A 85 2.58 26.63 -9.10
N GLY A 86 2.87 26.80 -7.81
CA GLY A 86 2.58 25.81 -6.77
C GLY A 86 1.09 25.45 -6.68
N GLU A 87 0.17 26.41 -6.86
CA GLU A 87 -1.27 26.12 -6.87
C GLU A 87 -1.71 25.22 -8.03
N ILE A 88 -1.05 25.34 -9.19
CA ILE A 88 -1.32 24.50 -10.36
C ILE A 88 -0.72 23.12 -10.11
N ARG A 89 0.55 23.07 -9.71
CA ARG A 89 1.28 21.82 -9.45
C ARG A 89 0.68 20.98 -8.32
N LYS A 90 0.11 21.61 -7.29
CA LYS A 90 -0.67 20.91 -6.25
C LYS A 90 -1.86 20.16 -6.85
N LYS A 91 -2.59 20.79 -7.78
CA LYS A 91 -3.74 20.15 -8.45
C LYS A 91 -3.28 19.03 -9.38
N GLU A 92 -2.20 19.25 -10.13
CA GLU A 92 -1.60 18.25 -11.01
C GLU A 92 -1.16 17.02 -10.23
N LEU A 93 -0.49 17.18 -9.08
CA LEU A 93 -0.12 16.06 -8.21
C LEU A 93 -1.34 15.29 -7.71
N LEU A 94 -2.40 15.97 -7.27
CA LEU A 94 -3.62 15.28 -6.82
C LEU A 94 -4.26 14.46 -7.95
N GLN A 95 -4.26 14.99 -9.18
CA GLN A 95 -4.78 14.30 -10.37
C GLN A 95 -3.87 13.13 -10.79
N SER A 96 -2.55 13.32 -10.73
CA SER A 96 -1.56 12.28 -11.00
C SER A 96 -1.69 11.11 -10.02
N CYS A 97 -1.79 11.41 -8.73
CA CYS A 97 -2.03 10.44 -7.67
C CYS A 97 -3.34 9.64 -7.89
N ASP A 98 -4.42 10.31 -8.29
CA ASP A 98 -5.71 9.66 -8.58
C ASP A 98 -5.55 8.61 -9.70
N VAL A 99 -4.84 8.96 -10.78
CA VAL A 99 -4.51 8.02 -11.87
C VAL A 99 -3.64 6.86 -11.40
N LEU A 100 -2.72 7.11 -10.47
CA LEU A 100 -1.83 6.10 -9.89
C LEU A 100 -2.49 5.23 -8.80
N GLY A 101 -3.76 5.50 -8.46
CA GLY A 101 -4.52 4.74 -7.47
C GLY A 101 -4.32 5.20 -6.02
N ILE A 102 -3.80 6.41 -5.80
CA ILE A 102 -3.68 7.03 -4.49
C ILE A 102 -4.82 8.06 -4.33
N PRO A 103 -5.80 7.82 -3.44
CA PRO A 103 -6.91 8.75 -3.30
C PRO A 103 -6.43 10.09 -2.75
N SER A 104 -7.00 11.20 -3.22
CA SER A 104 -6.59 12.55 -2.80
C SER A 104 -6.65 12.78 -1.29
N SER A 105 -7.52 12.06 -0.56
CA SER A 105 -7.60 12.09 0.91
C SER A 105 -6.37 11.51 1.62
N SER A 106 -5.55 10.72 0.90
CA SER A 106 -4.30 10.12 1.39
C SER A 106 -3.06 10.83 0.83
N VAL A 107 -3.24 12.00 0.22
CA VAL A 107 -2.14 12.86 -0.27
C VAL A 107 -2.04 14.07 0.65
N THR A 108 -0.85 14.31 1.20
CA THR A 108 -0.53 15.50 1.99
C THR A 108 0.58 16.26 1.28
N ILE A 109 0.37 17.56 1.07
CA ILE A 109 1.35 18.45 0.47
C ILE A 109 1.73 19.49 1.51
N ILE A 110 3.02 19.56 1.84
CA ILE A 110 3.55 20.55 2.75
C ILE A 110 3.79 21.84 1.96
N ASP A 111 3.12 22.89 2.41
CA ASP A 111 3.26 24.24 1.86
C ASP A 111 3.78 25.15 2.98
N ASN A 112 5.08 25.00 3.27
CA ASN A 112 5.76 25.70 4.35
C ASN A 112 7.09 26.28 3.84
N ARG A 113 7.44 27.47 4.34
CA ARG A 113 8.69 28.19 4.06
C ARG A 113 9.95 27.43 4.47
N ASP A 114 9.81 26.42 5.30
CA ASP A 114 10.88 25.54 5.74
C ASP A 114 11.42 24.64 4.63
N PHE A 115 10.60 24.34 3.61
CA PHE A 115 10.93 23.45 2.50
C PHE A 115 10.68 24.14 1.14
N PRO A 116 11.42 25.22 0.84
CA PRO A 116 11.24 25.93 -0.41
C PRO A 116 11.69 25.04 -1.58
N ASP A 117 10.92 25.07 -2.66
CA ASP A 117 11.32 24.52 -3.96
C ASP A 117 12.38 25.46 -4.55
N ASN A 118 13.65 25.25 -4.17
CA ASN A 118 14.78 26.02 -4.68
C ASN A 118 16.04 25.14 -4.69
N PRO A 119 16.63 24.85 -5.87
CA PRO A 119 17.78 23.96 -5.98
C PRO A 119 19.05 24.49 -5.29
N ALA A 120 19.12 25.79 -4.99
CA ALA A 120 20.23 26.40 -4.26
C ALA A 120 20.10 26.28 -2.73
N VAL A 121 18.94 25.87 -2.22
CA VAL A 121 18.67 25.76 -0.79
C VAL A 121 18.69 24.29 -0.38
N ARG A 122 19.43 23.99 0.69
CA ARG A 122 19.38 22.67 1.33
C ARG A 122 18.41 22.72 2.50
N TRP A 123 17.49 21.75 2.55
CA TRP A 123 16.61 21.60 3.70
C TRP A 123 17.37 21.09 4.90
N ASP A 124 16.96 21.53 6.09
CA ASP A 124 17.50 21.02 7.35
C ASP A 124 17.02 19.57 7.57
N PRO A 125 17.92 18.56 7.62
CA PRO A 125 17.53 17.18 7.80
C PRO A 125 16.78 16.92 9.11
N GLY A 126 17.11 17.67 10.17
CA GLY A 126 16.42 17.58 11.46
C GLY A 126 14.94 17.94 11.31
N ARG A 127 14.65 19.08 10.68
CA ARG A 127 13.28 19.49 10.41
C ARG A 127 12.52 18.55 9.47
N VAL A 128 13.19 18.01 8.44
CA VAL A 128 12.57 16.98 7.57
C VAL A 128 12.17 15.76 8.39
N ALA A 129 13.05 15.27 9.25
CA ALA A 129 12.78 14.13 10.13
C ALA A 129 11.63 14.43 11.10
N ASP A 130 11.60 15.59 11.74
CA ASP A 130 10.55 15.98 12.68
C ASP A 130 9.16 15.98 12.00
N VAL A 131 9.07 16.55 10.80
CA VAL A 131 7.82 16.60 10.05
C VAL A 131 7.39 15.22 9.57
N LEU A 132 8.34 14.41 9.09
CA LEU A 132 8.07 13.03 8.67
C LEU A 132 7.57 12.17 9.83
N LEU A 133 8.27 12.19 10.97
CA LEU A 133 7.90 11.45 12.17
C LEU A 133 6.51 11.86 12.66
N ARG A 134 6.24 13.16 12.74
CA ARG A 134 4.92 13.68 13.10
C ARG A 134 3.83 13.21 12.14
N HIS A 135 4.11 13.18 10.84
CA HIS A 135 3.15 12.69 9.85
C HIS A 135 2.87 11.20 10.03
N ILE A 136 3.90 10.39 10.27
CA ILE A 136 3.80 8.96 10.52
C ILE A 136 2.95 8.67 11.77
N GLU A 137 3.22 9.38 12.87
CA GLU A 137 2.48 9.27 14.14
C GLU A 137 0.99 9.60 13.96
N LEU A 138 0.67 10.72 13.30
CA LEU A 138 -0.71 11.17 13.10
C LEU A 138 -1.53 10.25 12.20
N ASN A 139 -0.89 9.56 11.26
CA ASN A 139 -1.57 8.68 10.30
C ASN A 139 -1.51 7.19 10.69
N GLY A 140 -0.91 6.86 11.85
CA GLY A 140 -0.79 5.49 12.33
C GLY A 140 -0.08 4.58 11.32
N ILE A 141 1.00 5.10 10.72
CA ILE A 141 1.82 4.35 9.77
C ILE A 141 2.87 3.59 10.59
N ASP A 142 2.81 2.26 10.55
CA ASP A 142 3.78 1.43 11.27
C ASP A 142 5.11 1.42 10.50
N LEU A 143 6.13 2.08 11.07
CA LEU A 143 7.47 2.09 10.49
C LEU A 143 8.13 0.74 10.81
N LYS A 144 8.03 -0.21 9.88
CA LYS A 144 8.79 -1.45 10.00
C LYS A 144 10.26 -1.15 9.72
N ASP A 145 11.03 -1.04 10.80
CA ASP A 145 12.48 -1.03 10.72
C ASP A 145 12.95 -2.33 10.06
N SER A 146 13.63 -2.21 8.93
CA SER A 146 14.20 -3.33 8.18
C SER A 146 15.70 -3.46 8.45
N ALA A 147 16.18 -2.93 9.58
CA ALA A 147 17.51 -3.24 10.09
C ALA A 147 17.62 -4.76 10.32
N ASP A 148 18.26 -5.46 9.39
CA ASP A 148 18.71 -6.83 9.56
C ASP A 148 19.80 -6.85 10.66
N PRO A 149 19.55 -7.46 11.84
CA PRO A 149 20.52 -7.51 12.92
C PRO A 149 21.76 -8.37 12.61
N ARG A 150 21.86 -8.97 11.41
CA ARG A 150 22.94 -9.91 11.04
C ARG A 150 24.13 -9.26 10.33
N LEU A 151 24.17 -7.94 10.24
CA LEU A 151 25.27 -7.19 9.60
C LEU A 151 25.94 -6.17 10.54
N SER A 152 26.24 -6.58 11.78
CA SER A 152 27.17 -5.88 12.67
C SER A 152 28.17 -6.84 13.31
#